data_AF-A0A9W6XFZ0-F1
#
_entry.id   AF-A0A9W6XFZ0-F1
#
_cell.length_a   1.000
_cell.length_b   1.000
_cell.length_c   1.000
_cell.angle_alpha   90.00
_cell.angle_beta   90.00
_cell.angle_gamma   90.00
#
_symmetry.space_group_name_H-M   'P 1'
#
loop_
_entity.id
_entity.type
_entity.pdbx_description
1 polymer ?
#
loop_
_entity_poly.entity_id
_entity_poly.type
_entity_poly.pdbx_seq_one_letter_code
_entity_poly.pdbx_strand_id
1 'polypeptide(L)'
;MIQYETRDDIPTVQLERVVKSALDDQWKRLDFGKMIDQVIPFLPFEHQHIVEIIALKLKQLDENYRGKYWHRLWIEENIADYMSRLDSVHYKVRSAVVNGMVTSSKVFAKYGARDVETGPIQLLKSKLLRYLRPFNPDAEIRISQDPDTKEVSIVSCAQEDAKKAPKSKSKKSNTKTKSSASSPAADDSADSSFVSVSCVSKWSGRFE
;
A
#
# COMPACT_ATOMS: atom_id res chain seq x y z
N MET A 1 -0.21 30.31 3.36
CA MET A 1 -0.04 28.84 3.28
C MET A 1 1.42 28.44 3.23
N ILE A 2 2.16 28.80 2.18
CA ILE A 2 3.60 28.45 2.06
C ILE A 2 4.46 29.17 3.12
N GLN A 3 4.00 30.32 3.59
CA GLN A 3 4.63 31.12 4.66
C GLN A 3 4.54 30.49 6.06
N TYR A 4 3.67 29.50 6.26
CA TYR A 4 3.51 28.81 7.55
C TYR A 4 4.33 27.52 7.55
N GLU A 5 4.95 27.20 8.69
CA GLU A 5 5.79 26.01 8.84
C GLU A 5 4.96 24.74 8.81
N THR A 6 3.90 24.67 9.61
CA THR A 6 2.97 23.54 9.60
C THR A 6 1.60 23.91 9.03
N ARG A 7 0.77 22.90 8.75
CA ARG A 7 -0.59 23.09 8.25
C ARG A 7 -1.52 23.65 9.34
N ASP A 8 -1.27 23.28 10.60
CA ASP A 8 -2.10 23.66 11.75
C ASP A 8 -1.93 25.14 12.13
N ASP A 9 -0.80 25.74 11.74
CA ASP A 9 -0.52 27.16 11.94
C ASP A 9 -1.30 28.07 10.98
N ILE A 10 -1.98 27.51 9.98
CA ILE A 10 -2.69 28.30 8.98
C ILE A 10 -3.95 28.91 9.61
N PRO A 11 -4.11 30.25 9.61
CA PRO A 11 -5.27 30.90 10.21
C PRO A 11 -6.50 30.67 9.33
N THR A 12 -7.27 29.64 9.65
CA THR A 12 -8.45 29.19 8.88
C THR A 12 -9.47 30.30 8.71
N VAL A 13 -9.82 31.03 9.79
CA VAL A 13 -10.77 32.15 9.75
C VAL A 13 -10.33 33.25 8.78
N GLN A 14 -9.04 33.56 8.71
CA GLN A 14 -8.53 34.55 7.77
C GLN A 14 -8.63 34.04 6.33
N LEU A 15 -8.27 32.78 6.11
CA LEU A 15 -8.36 32.15 4.80
C LEU A 15 -9.80 32.09 4.29
N GLU A 16 -10.75 31.73 5.15
CA GLU A 16 -12.19 31.72 4.84
C GLU A 16 -12.68 33.10 4.41
N ARG A 17 -12.32 34.16 5.15
CA ARG A 17 -12.67 35.54 4.80
C ARG A 17 -12.08 35.96 3.46
N VAL A 18 -10.81 35.62 3.20
CA VAL A 18 -10.14 35.95 1.93
C VAL A 18 -10.82 35.24 0.76
N VAL A 19 -11.15 33.95 0.91
CA VAL A 19 -11.87 33.21 -0.14
C VAL A 19 -13.26 33.79 -0.35
N LYS A 20 -14.01 34.07 0.72
CA LYS A 20 -15.34 34.67 0.64
C LYS A 20 -15.33 36.03 -0.09
N SER A 21 -14.37 36.90 0.25
CA SER A 21 -14.15 38.17 -0.44
C SER A 21 -13.82 37.97 -1.92
N ALA A 22 -12.98 36.98 -2.26
CA ALA A 22 -12.64 36.70 -3.64
C ALA A 22 -13.84 36.17 -4.46
N LEU A 23 -14.73 35.38 -3.83
CA LEU A 23 -15.99 34.96 -4.45
C LEU A 23 -16.91 36.17 -4.69
N ASP A 24 -17.11 37.03 -3.67
CA ASP A 24 -17.88 38.27 -3.82
C ASP A 24 -17.37 39.15 -4.96
N ASP A 25 -16.04 39.29 -5.08
CA ASP A 25 -15.41 40.06 -6.14
C ASP A 25 -15.58 39.46 -7.54
N GLN A 26 -15.65 38.13 -7.67
CA GLN A 26 -15.90 37.48 -8.95
C GLN A 26 -17.36 37.60 -9.41
N TRP A 27 -18.31 37.68 -8.47
CA TRP A 27 -19.74 37.75 -8.75
C TRP A 27 -20.40 38.98 -8.14
N LYS A 28 -19.82 40.17 -8.37
CA LYS A 28 -20.31 41.47 -7.87
C LYS A 28 -21.77 41.80 -8.18
N ARG A 29 -22.38 41.14 -9.17
CA ARG A 29 -23.79 41.34 -9.52
C ARG A 29 -24.75 40.42 -8.76
N LEU A 30 -24.24 39.36 -8.13
CA LEU A 30 -25.01 38.30 -7.49
C LEU A 30 -24.84 38.29 -5.96
N ASP A 31 -23.90 39.08 -5.40
CA ASP A 31 -23.68 39.23 -3.95
C ASP A 31 -23.60 37.86 -3.20
N PHE A 32 -22.99 36.85 -3.83
CA PHE A 32 -23.07 35.46 -3.37
C PHE A 32 -22.53 35.23 -1.96
N GLY A 33 -21.57 36.02 -1.48
CA GLY A 33 -21.04 35.91 -0.13
C GLY A 33 -22.09 36.19 0.94
N LYS A 34 -23.14 36.97 0.67
CA LYS A 34 -24.26 37.14 1.61
C LYS A 34 -25.18 35.92 1.67
N MET A 35 -25.17 35.08 0.61
CA MET A 35 -25.92 33.82 0.56
C MET A 35 -25.11 32.61 1.06
N ILE A 36 -23.78 32.72 1.10
CA ILE A 36 -22.90 31.63 1.55
C ILE A 36 -22.70 31.72 3.06
N ASP A 37 -23.30 30.77 3.77
CA ASP A 37 -23.18 30.64 5.23
C ASP A 37 -21.76 30.28 5.67
N GLN A 38 -21.11 29.35 4.95
CA GLN A 38 -19.78 28.86 5.29
C GLN A 38 -18.95 28.55 4.04
N VAL A 39 -17.65 28.86 4.13
CA VAL A 39 -16.64 28.49 3.13
C VAL A 39 -15.62 27.59 3.82
N ILE A 40 -15.30 26.43 3.24
CA ILE A 40 -14.28 25.52 3.78
C ILE A 40 -13.18 25.33 2.72
N PRO A 41 -12.05 26.04 2.84
CA PRO A 41 -10.95 25.90 1.89
C PRO A 41 -10.16 24.61 2.14
N PHE A 42 -10.16 23.72 1.15
CA PHE A 42 -9.30 22.54 1.16
C PHE A 42 -7.87 22.94 0.80
N LEU A 43 -6.92 22.75 1.73
CA LEU A 43 -5.51 23.01 1.45
C LEU A 43 -4.90 21.80 0.71
N PRO A 44 -3.96 22.03 -0.22
CA PRO A 44 -3.34 21.00 -1.04
C PRO A 44 -2.62 19.95 -0.19
N PHE A 45 -2.44 18.77 -0.78
CA PHE A 45 -1.70 17.69 -0.14
C PHE A 45 -0.19 17.91 -0.24
N GLU A 46 0.46 17.85 0.91
CA GLU A 46 1.91 17.64 1.01
C GLU A 46 2.26 16.16 0.82
N HIS A 47 3.55 15.86 0.64
CA HIS A 47 4.04 14.50 0.39
C HIS A 47 3.54 13.46 1.41
N GLN A 48 3.62 13.78 2.71
CA GLN A 48 3.19 12.87 3.77
C GLN A 48 1.72 12.46 3.64
N HIS A 49 0.82 13.37 3.26
CA HIS A 49 -0.58 13.04 3.04
C HIS A 49 -0.77 12.06 1.87
N ILE A 50 0.08 12.13 0.84
CA ILE A 50 0.05 11.17 -0.27
C ILE A 50 0.49 9.78 0.22
N VAL A 51 1.53 9.72 1.07
CA VAL A 51 1.97 8.46 1.71
C VAL A 51 0.83 7.82 2.50
N GLU A 52 0.14 8.61 3.34
CA GLU A 52 -0.99 8.14 4.15
C GLU A 52 -2.15 7.63 3.28
N ILE A 53 -2.47 8.33 2.21
CA ILE A 53 -3.52 7.92 1.27
C ILE A 53 -3.13 6.63 0.55
N ILE A 54 -1.87 6.48 0.13
CA ILE A 54 -1.37 5.23 -0.45
C ILE A 54 -1.48 4.09 0.56
N ALA A 55 -1.02 4.28 1.81
CA ALA A 55 -1.12 3.27 2.85
C ALA A 55 -2.56 2.82 3.10
N LEU A 56 -3.51 3.77 3.17
CA LEU A 56 -4.94 3.49 3.27
C LEU A 56 -5.44 2.65 2.09
N LYS A 57 -5.05 3.01 0.87
CA LYS A 57 -5.43 2.30 -0.36
C LYS A 57 -4.85 0.90 -0.44
N LEU A 58 -3.62 0.71 0.02
CA LEU A 58 -2.98 -0.59 0.10
C LEU A 58 -3.69 -1.51 1.10
N LYS A 59 -4.15 -0.97 2.24
CA LYS A 59 -5.00 -1.71 3.18
C LYS A 59 -6.34 -2.10 2.56
N GLN A 60 -7.00 -1.18 1.86
CA GLN A 60 -8.24 -1.48 1.12
C GLN A 60 -8.02 -2.53 0.04
N LEU A 61 -6.86 -2.51 -0.63
CA LEU A 61 -6.51 -3.50 -1.64
C LEU A 61 -6.46 -4.91 -1.06
N ASP A 62 -5.83 -5.08 0.11
CA ASP A 62 -5.86 -6.36 0.83
C ASP A 62 -7.31 -6.80 1.09
N GLU A 63 -8.07 -5.97 1.82
CA GLU A 63 -9.44 -6.28 2.27
C GLU A 63 -10.39 -6.65 1.11
N ASN A 64 -10.31 -5.94 -0.02
CA ASN A 64 -11.20 -6.14 -1.16
C ASN A 64 -11.01 -7.49 -1.88
N TYR A 65 -9.81 -8.08 -1.78
CA TYR A 65 -9.42 -9.28 -2.51
C TYR A 65 -9.11 -10.49 -1.62
N ARG A 66 -9.26 -10.36 -0.28
CA ARG A 66 -9.19 -11.49 0.65
C ARG A 66 -10.18 -12.59 0.26
N GLY A 67 -9.75 -13.84 0.37
CA GLY A 67 -10.51 -15.04 0.00
C GLY A 67 -10.75 -15.20 -1.50
N LYS A 68 -10.28 -14.27 -2.36
CA LYS A 68 -10.36 -14.37 -3.82
C LYS A 68 -9.01 -14.67 -4.44
N TYR A 69 -8.01 -13.83 -4.12
CA TYR A 69 -6.67 -13.94 -4.70
C TYR A 69 -5.62 -14.38 -3.68
N TRP A 70 -5.88 -14.11 -2.40
CA TRP A 70 -5.03 -14.42 -1.26
C TRP A 70 -5.87 -14.48 0.01
N HIS A 71 -5.33 -15.08 1.06
CA HIS A 71 -5.90 -15.01 2.40
C HIS A 71 -5.65 -13.63 3.02
N ARG A 72 -4.40 -13.17 2.89
CA ARG A 72 -3.94 -11.87 3.38
C ARG A 72 -2.80 -11.31 2.53
N LEU A 73 -2.80 -10.00 2.35
CA LEU A 73 -1.73 -9.24 1.72
C LEU A 73 -1.03 -8.38 2.77
N TRP A 74 0.19 -8.77 3.11
CA TRP A 74 1.11 -8.04 3.98
C TRP A 74 1.97 -7.11 3.14
N ILE A 75 2.05 -5.86 3.55
CA ILE A 75 2.80 -4.82 2.84
C ILE A 75 3.65 -4.09 3.87
N GLU A 76 4.96 -4.02 3.64
CA GLU A 76 5.86 -3.28 4.50
C GLU A 76 5.55 -1.77 4.49
N GLU A 77 5.77 -1.10 5.63
CA GLU A 77 5.36 0.29 5.83
C GLU A 77 6.06 1.28 4.88
N ASN A 78 7.31 0.98 4.51
CA ASN A 78 8.11 1.78 3.58
C ASN A 78 7.60 1.73 2.12
N ILE A 79 6.77 0.76 1.75
CA ILE A 79 6.23 0.64 0.39
C ILE A 79 5.38 1.85 0.04
N ALA A 80 4.61 2.39 0.98
CA ALA A 80 3.78 3.56 0.74
C ALA A 80 4.62 4.81 0.43
N ASP A 81 5.68 5.05 1.20
CA ASP A 81 6.64 6.14 0.96
C ASP A 81 7.33 5.97 -0.39
N TYR A 82 7.82 4.77 -0.69
CA TYR A 82 8.42 4.47 -1.99
C TYR A 82 7.46 4.74 -3.16
N MET A 83 6.24 4.22 -3.09
CA MET A 83 5.22 4.38 -4.14
C MET A 83 4.79 5.83 -4.33
N SER A 84 4.86 6.65 -3.29
CA SER A 84 4.53 8.08 -3.36
C SER A 84 5.55 8.91 -4.16
N ARG A 85 6.75 8.37 -4.41
CA ARG A 85 7.85 9.01 -5.13
C ARG A 85 7.95 8.56 -6.59
N LEU A 86 7.09 7.65 -7.04
CA LEU A 86 7.05 7.23 -8.43
C LEU A 86 6.64 8.40 -9.33
N ASP A 87 7.16 8.41 -10.56
CA ASP A 87 6.91 9.47 -11.56
C ASP A 87 5.42 9.65 -11.90
N SER A 88 4.62 8.61 -11.66
CA SER A 88 3.15 8.67 -11.80
C SER A 88 2.47 9.66 -10.85
N VAL A 89 3.12 10.07 -9.75
CA VAL A 89 2.60 11.06 -8.79
C VAL A 89 3.23 12.42 -9.05
N HIS A 90 2.45 13.37 -9.56
CA HIS A 90 2.98 14.68 -9.94
C HIS A 90 3.02 15.65 -8.77
N TYR A 91 4.21 16.19 -8.50
CA TYR A 91 4.42 17.25 -7.51
C TYR A 91 4.71 18.60 -8.17
N LYS A 92 4.39 19.68 -7.47
CA LYS A 92 4.69 21.06 -7.87
C LYS A 92 5.22 21.85 -6.68
N VAL A 93 6.36 22.48 -6.89
CA VAL A 93 6.96 23.41 -5.93
C VAL A 93 6.21 24.73 -5.96
N ARG A 94 5.93 25.29 -4.79
CA ARG A 94 5.35 26.62 -4.62
C ARG A 94 6.17 27.39 -3.61
N SER A 95 6.52 28.62 -3.98
CA SER A 95 7.35 29.50 -3.15
C SER A 95 6.56 30.73 -2.70
N ALA A 96 6.79 31.16 -1.46
CA ALA A 96 6.33 32.44 -0.97
C ALA A 96 7.42 33.49 -1.17
N VAL A 97 7.04 34.62 -1.78
CA VAL A 97 7.90 35.79 -1.92
C VAL A 97 7.36 36.86 -0.99
N VAL A 98 8.16 37.32 -0.04
CA VAL A 98 7.83 38.43 0.86
C VAL A 98 8.90 39.50 0.63
N ASN A 99 8.49 40.72 0.31
CA ASN A 99 9.40 41.84 0.01
C ASN A 99 10.40 41.55 -1.13
N GLY A 100 9.99 40.80 -2.16
CA GLY A 100 10.84 40.47 -3.30
C GLY A 100 11.86 39.35 -3.06
N MET A 101 11.99 38.84 -1.83
CA MET A 101 12.83 37.69 -1.50
C MET A 101 11.98 36.42 -1.31
N VAL A 102 12.44 35.30 -1.86
CA VAL A 102 11.84 33.98 -1.60
C VAL A 102 12.12 33.64 -0.14
N THR A 103 11.07 33.59 0.68
CA THR A 103 11.17 33.35 2.13
C THR A 103 10.94 31.89 2.49
N SER A 104 10.15 31.17 1.70
CA SER A 104 9.93 29.73 1.90
C SER A 104 9.49 29.05 0.60
N SER A 105 9.74 27.74 0.52
CA SER A 105 9.35 26.89 -0.60
C SER A 105 8.80 25.57 -0.07
N LYS A 106 7.67 25.12 -0.61
CA LYS A 106 7.01 23.86 -0.25
C LYS A 106 6.61 23.07 -1.48
N VAL A 107 6.62 21.75 -1.37
CA VAL A 107 6.25 20.81 -2.44
C VAL A 107 4.85 20.27 -2.16
N PHE A 108 3.97 20.37 -3.15
CA PHE A 108 2.60 19.89 -3.06
C PHE A 108 2.26 18.95 -4.21
N ALA A 109 1.36 18.00 -3.98
CA ALA A 109 0.79 17.19 -5.05
C ALA A 109 -0.02 18.09 -6.01
N LYS A 110 0.35 18.09 -7.29
CA LYS A 110 -0.21 18.98 -8.32
C LYS A 110 -1.70 18.76 -8.52
N TYR A 111 -2.15 17.51 -8.44
CA TYR A 111 -3.52 17.09 -8.71
C TYR A 111 -4.18 16.43 -7.48
N GLY A 112 -3.71 16.78 -6.27
CA GLY A 112 -4.11 16.11 -5.05
C GLY A 112 -3.77 14.61 -5.10
N ALA A 113 -4.68 13.75 -4.62
CA ALA A 113 -4.47 12.31 -4.57
C ALA A 113 -5.04 11.54 -5.78
N ARG A 114 -5.44 12.24 -6.84
CA ARG A 114 -6.06 11.62 -8.02
C ARG A 114 -5.13 10.61 -8.69
N ASP A 115 -3.85 10.98 -8.81
CA ASP A 115 -2.84 10.16 -9.48
C ASP A 115 -2.52 8.86 -8.73
N VAL A 116 -2.84 8.77 -7.43
CA VAL A 116 -2.56 7.60 -6.60
C VAL A 116 -3.28 6.35 -7.11
N GLU A 117 -4.56 6.47 -7.45
CA GLU A 117 -5.37 5.32 -7.88
C GLU A 117 -4.92 4.82 -9.26
N THR A 118 -4.72 5.73 -10.21
CA THR A 118 -4.36 5.40 -11.59
C THR A 118 -2.86 5.15 -11.80
N GLY A 119 -2.02 5.56 -10.86
CA GLY A 119 -0.58 5.39 -10.88
C GLY A 119 -0.12 4.24 -10.00
N PRO A 120 0.42 4.51 -8.80
CA PRO A 120 1.08 3.52 -7.96
C PRO A 120 0.18 2.32 -7.61
N ILE A 121 -1.08 2.56 -7.24
CA ILE A 121 -2.01 1.49 -6.83
C ILE A 121 -2.34 0.57 -8.02
N GLN A 122 -2.66 1.15 -9.18
CA GLN A 122 -2.92 0.40 -10.40
C GLN A 122 -1.69 -0.40 -10.85
N LEU A 123 -0.49 0.18 -10.76
CA LEU A 123 0.76 -0.49 -11.09
C LEU A 123 0.95 -1.74 -10.23
N LEU A 124 0.87 -1.60 -8.90
CA LEU A 124 1.00 -2.74 -7.99
C LEU A 124 -0.07 -3.80 -8.23
N LYS A 125 -1.34 -3.39 -8.37
CA LYS A 125 -2.45 -4.28 -8.67
C LYS A 125 -2.19 -5.10 -9.94
N SER A 126 -1.67 -4.46 -11.00
CA SER A 126 -1.35 -5.15 -12.24
C SER A 126 -0.27 -6.23 -12.06
N LYS A 127 0.76 -5.96 -11.26
CA LYS A 127 1.83 -6.92 -10.94
C LYS A 127 1.27 -8.08 -10.13
N LEU A 128 0.48 -7.82 -9.09
CA LEU A 128 -0.15 -8.85 -8.28
C LEU A 128 -1.05 -9.77 -9.13
N LEU A 129 -1.97 -9.20 -9.91
CA LEU A 129 -2.91 -10.00 -10.70
C LEU A 129 -2.26 -10.78 -11.85
N ARG A 130 -1.06 -10.36 -12.27
CA ARG A 130 -0.25 -11.07 -13.27
C ARG A 130 0.56 -12.20 -12.66
N TYR A 131 1.32 -11.93 -11.60
CA TYR A 131 2.32 -12.85 -11.05
C TYR A 131 1.79 -13.79 -9.96
N LEU A 132 0.64 -13.50 -9.36
CA LEU A 132 0.02 -14.39 -8.37
C LEU A 132 -0.77 -15.56 -8.99
N ARG A 133 -0.80 -15.70 -10.32
CA ARG A 133 -1.48 -16.83 -10.96
C ARG A 133 -0.68 -18.14 -10.81
N PRO A 134 -1.34 -19.30 -10.62
CA PRO A 134 -2.77 -19.43 -10.31
C PRO A 134 -3.08 -18.89 -8.91
N PHE A 135 -4.23 -18.22 -8.76
CA PHE A 135 -4.62 -17.61 -7.49
C PHE A 135 -4.82 -18.66 -6.41
N ASN A 136 -4.37 -18.36 -5.20
CA ASN A 136 -4.52 -19.23 -4.03
C ASN A 136 -5.16 -18.41 -2.89
N PRO A 137 -6.46 -18.61 -2.61
CA PRO A 137 -7.18 -17.85 -1.57
C PRO A 137 -6.71 -18.19 -0.15
N ASP A 138 -5.90 -19.23 0.04
CA ASP A 138 -5.33 -19.64 1.32
C ASP A 138 -3.89 -19.14 1.52
N ALA A 139 -3.29 -18.52 0.49
CA ALA A 139 -1.91 -18.02 0.57
C ALA A 139 -1.81 -16.66 1.27
N GLU A 140 -0.75 -16.47 2.04
CA GLU A 140 -0.32 -15.16 2.49
C GLU A 140 0.66 -14.56 1.48
N ILE A 141 0.40 -13.33 1.06
CA ILE A 141 1.26 -12.59 0.13
C ILE A 141 2.01 -11.53 0.92
N ARG A 142 3.33 -11.43 0.72
CA ARG A 142 4.18 -10.41 1.33
C ARG A 142 4.79 -9.54 0.24
N ILE A 143 4.65 -8.24 0.40
CA ILE A 143 5.30 -7.22 -0.42
C ILE A 143 6.33 -6.51 0.45
N SER A 144 7.59 -6.60 0.05
CA SER A 144 8.71 -5.95 0.71
C SER A 144 9.53 -5.15 -0.27
N GLN A 145 10.29 -4.17 0.24
CA GLN A 145 11.28 -3.46 -0.55
C GLN A 145 12.67 -3.68 0.02
N ASP A 146 13.60 -4.06 -0.84
CA ASP A 146 15.00 -4.12 -0.52
C ASP A 146 15.58 -2.70 -0.34
N PRO A 147 16.22 -2.40 0.80
CA PRO A 147 16.63 -1.04 1.14
C PRO A 147 17.76 -0.52 0.25
N ASP A 148 18.60 -1.40 -0.29
CA ASP A 148 19.81 -1.06 -1.05
C ASP A 148 19.50 -0.93 -2.54
N THR A 149 18.86 -1.95 -3.11
CA THR A 149 18.53 -2.03 -4.53
C THR A 149 17.27 -1.27 -4.91
N LYS A 150 16.42 -0.94 -3.91
CA LYS A 150 15.07 -0.39 -4.06
C LYS A 150 14.12 -1.29 -4.85
N GLU A 151 14.47 -2.55 -5.07
CA GLU A 151 13.58 -3.51 -5.70
C GLU A 151 12.45 -3.91 -4.77
N VAL A 152 11.26 -4.06 -5.33
CA VAL A 152 10.08 -4.59 -4.64
C VAL A 152 9.99 -6.08 -4.93
N SER A 153 9.78 -6.88 -3.89
CA SER A 153 9.58 -8.31 -4.00
C SER A 153 8.14 -8.69 -3.62
N ILE A 154 7.57 -9.66 -4.34
CA ILE A 154 6.26 -10.24 -4.05
C ILE A 154 6.49 -11.72 -3.75
N VAL A 155 6.29 -12.12 -2.50
CA VAL A 155 6.45 -13.50 -2.03
C VAL A 155 5.09 -14.07 -1.66
N SER A 156 4.81 -15.30 -2.08
CA SER A 156 3.58 -16.02 -1.75
C SER A 156 3.93 -17.22 -0.88
N CYS A 157 3.38 -17.26 0.32
CA CYS A 157 3.54 -18.36 1.27
C CYS A 157 2.22 -19.10 1.44
N ALA A 158 2.23 -20.42 1.32
CA ALA A 158 1.05 -21.26 1.55
C ALA A 158 1.45 -22.55 2.26
N GLN A 159 0.51 -23.13 3.00
CA GLN A 159 0.69 -24.47 3.56
C GLN A 159 0.92 -25.46 2.41
N GLU A 160 1.85 -26.39 2.58
CA GLU A 160 2.05 -27.43 1.58
C GLU A 160 0.85 -28.37 1.59
N ASP A 161 0.15 -28.46 0.46
CA ASP A 161 -0.78 -29.55 0.24
C ASP A 161 -0.01 -30.88 0.32
N ALA A 162 -0.23 -31.67 1.38
CA ALA A 162 0.32 -33.03 1.51
C ALA A 162 0.01 -33.94 0.31
N LYS A 163 -0.88 -33.51 -0.60
CA LYS A 163 -1.26 -34.20 -1.85
C LYS A 163 -0.39 -33.85 -3.06
N LYS A 164 0.52 -32.86 -2.99
CA LYS A 164 1.37 -32.41 -4.12
C LYS A 164 2.87 -32.57 -3.88
N ALA A 165 3.29 -33.37 -2.91
CA ALA A 165 4.69 -33.79 -2.87
C ALA A 165 5.01 -34.59 -4.16
N PRO A 166 5.95 -34.12 -5.02
CA PRO A 166 6.41 -34.94 -6.13
C PRO A 166 7.04 -36.19 -5.52
N LYS A 167 6.51 -37.37 -5.88
CA LYS A 167 7.09 -38.66 -5.51
C LYS A 167 8.54 -38.70 -6.01
N SER A 168 9.48 -38.35 -5.14
CA SER A 168 10.89 -38.63 -5.37
C SER A 168 10.99 -40.15 -5.57
N LYS A 169 11.45 -40.58 -6.75
CA LYS A 169 11.77 -41.98 -7.04
C LYS A 169 12.90 -42.40 -6.11
N SER A 170 12.57 -42.86 -4.91
CA SER A 170 13.47 -43.63 -4.06
C SER A 170 13.69 -44.99 -4.73
N LYS A 171 14.91 -45.19 -5.23
CA LYS A 171 15.44 -46.47 -5.69
C LYS A 171 15.20 -47.51 -4.60
N LYS A 172 14.53 -48.60 -4.99
CA LYS A 172 14.48 -49.85 -4.23
C LYS A 172 15.91 -50.36 -3.98
N SER A 173 16.27 -50.57 -2.73
CA SER A 173 17.21 -51.62 -2.35
C SER A 173 16.59 -52.44 -1.23
N ASN A 174 16.47 -53.75 -1.50
CA ASN A 174 16.08 -54.82 -0.58
C ASN A 174 16.71 -54.66 0.80
N THR A 175 16.00 -55.08 1.86
CA THR A 175 16.36 -56.24 2.68
C THR A 175 15.16 -56.67 3.55
N LYS A 176 15.07 -57.98 3.74
CA LYS A 176 13.97 -58.79 4.24
C LYS A 176 14.30 -59.23 5.67
N THR A 177 13.48 -58.91 6.67
CA THR A 177 13.44 -59.70 7.92
C THR A 177 12.10 -59.58 8.66
N LYS A 178 11.59 -60.77 9.03
CA LYS A 178 10.38 -61.08 9.80
C LYS A 178 10.65 -60.92 11.30
N SER A 179 9.67 -60.43 12.07
CA SER A 179 9.09 -61.11 13.25
C SER A 179 8.14 -60.20 14.04
N SER A 180 7.20 -60.86 14.71
CA SER A 180 5.96 -60.39 15.32
C SER A 180 6.03 -60.35 16.85
N ALA A 181 5.38 -59.39 17.51
CA ALA A 181 4.55 -59.59 18.71
C ALA A 181 3.89 -58.27 19.19
N SER A 182 2.79 -58.44 19.92
CA SER A 182 1.65 -57.58 20.31
C SER A 182 1.84 -56.53 21.43
N SER A 183 1.20 -55.35 21.21
CA SER A 183 0.26 -54.56 22.06
C SER A 183 0.65 -54.05 23.47
N PRO A 184 -0.14 -53.15 24.12
CA PRO A 184 -0.50 -51.77 23.76
C PRO A 184 -0.33 -50.77 24.95
N ALA A 185 -0.12 -49.46 24.73
CA ALA A 185 -0.38 -48.46 25.79
C ALA A 185 -0.42 -47.00 25.28
N ALA A 186 -1.54 -46.37 25.63
CA ALA A 186 -1.72 -44.94 25.96
C ALA A 186 -1.53 -43.88 24.87
N ASP A 187 -2.69 -43.47 24.32
CA ASP A 187 -3.01 -42.10 23.92
C ASP A 187 -2.53 -41.08 24.96
N ASP A 188 -1.68 -40.14 24.53
CA ASP A 188 -1.74 -38.72 24.87
C ASP A 188 -0.68 -37.98 24.06
N SER A 189 -0.95 -37.77 22.78
CA SER A 189 -0.20 -36.85 21.95
C SER A 189 -1.17 -35.86 21.35
N ALA A 190 -1.32 -34.71 22.02
CA ALA A 190 -1.81 -33.49 21.41
C ALA A 190 -1.00 -33.28 20.13
N ASP A 191 -1.63 -33.61 19.01
CA ASP A 191 -1.01 -33.67 17.69
C ASP A 191 -0.69 -32.23 17.27
N SER A 192 0.45 -31.72 17.71
CA SER A 192 1.06 -30.50 17.17
C SER A 192 1.58 -30.84 15.78
N SER A 193 0.67 -31.12 14.85
CA SER A 193 0.99 -31.44 13.47
C SER A 193 1.73 -30.23 12.91
N PHE A 194 3.04 -30.36 12.70
CA PHE A 194 3.87 -29.30 12.16
C PHE A 194 3.39 -29.00 10.74
N VAL A 195 2.77 -27.84 10.56
CA VAL A 195 2.28 -27.39 9.26
C VAL A 195 3.49 -26.88 8.47
N SER A 196 3.88 -27.59 7.41
CA SER A 196 4.93 -27.10 6.52
C SER A 196 4.38 -25.94 5.67
N VAL A 197 5.08 -24.81 5.71
CA VAL A 197 4.77 -23.61 4.91
C VAL A 197 5.84 -23.48 3.84
N SER A 198 5.42 -23.41 2.58
CA SER A 198 6.30 -23.14 1.44
C SER A 198 6.11 -21.70 0.98
N CYS A 199 7.22 -20.98 0.81
CA CYS A 199 7.22 -19.61 0.30
C CYS A 199 7.92 -19.56 -1.06
N VAL A 200 7.28 -18.93 -2.04
CA VAL A 200 7.77 -18.80 -3.41
C VAL A 200 7.83 -17.32 -3.77
N SER A 201 8.99 -16.85 -4.23
CA SER A 201 9.10 -15.54 -4.85
C SER A 201 8.37 -15.54 -6.19
N LYS A 202 7.33 -14.70 -6.30
CA LYS A 202 6.48 -14.57 -7.48
C LYS A 202 7.00 -13.52 -8.44
N TRP A 203 7.62 -12.46 -7.91
CA TRP A 203 8.18 -11.37 -8.70
C TRP A 203 9.19 -10.57 -7.86
N SER A 204 10.23 -10.06 -8.51
CA SER A 204 11.12 -9.03 -7.98
C SER A 204 11.42 -8.01 -9.07
N GLY A 205 11.55 -6.75 -8.72
CA GLY A 205 12.04 -5.71 -9.62
C GLY A 205 11.63 -4.30 -9.19
N ARG A 206 11.97 -3.32 -10.02
CA ARG A 206 11.58 -1.92 -9.79
C ARG A 206 10.20 -1.63 -10.36
N PHE A 207 9.51 -0.67 -9.75
CA PHE A 207 8.34 -0.04 -10.34
C PHE A 207 8.83 1.02 -11.33
N GLU A 208 8.72 0.69 -12.62
CA GLU A 208 8.89 1.59 -13.77
C GLU A 208 7.51 2.04 -14.28
#